data_AF-A0A2V2ETB4-F1
#
_entry.id   AF-A0A2V2ETB4-F1
#
_cell.length_a   1.000
_cell.length_b   1.000
_cell.length_c   1.000
_cell.angle_alpha   90.00
_cell.angle_beta   90.00
_cell.angle_gamma   90.00
#
_symmetry.space_group_name_H-M   'P 1'
#
loop_
_entity.id
_entity.type
_entity.pdbx_description
1 polymer ?
#
loop_
_entity_poly.entity_id
_entity_poly.type
_entity_poly.pdbx_seq_one_letter_code
_entity_poly.pdbx_strand_id
1 'polypeptide(L)'
;MQPITQNKKRIKVQHIIGKGSTQVNITRNVTLPTVIRKIVDVHAEIVDLDYEIIPDKIIIKGALHKQIYYVEEGDYVVKEYTIMREEFTDFLHVPGATPQMDAVLDGKILYVDTNAANDGFPTDTIFQIAVVAVDVTVVDILTLDVVTDVHGEGITATKELFSVESLIGTAEKQVNFSTDHVLDMNAKKIYDVECMCNNLDYEILPDKILVRGTLHKQVYYVAYDDERVQEQTFENEFTVVLDVPGACPHMEVYPKCRIEFCEAKLTAQAPTTNIKINCILQAIVKVTEYCQLYIVTDVQGALASRCRIRVEDIIGRKCHQETINQSIDVNAPADVNDVLVKKAKNTTACLRNVTYEKIPDKVIIKGITHVQVYYVSCGSDQELRETSADIPFTTFVHFDGLTKDTMIRVRQRVEYTDAKIDGVSCDTSMVRAIAIIEVCVRAYQLRDFMVVTDISRNLELEEPTYEEPQQPETLPEEVCPVGGYEYTVKAGDSLAKIAALYQAKVPGLTWQDIARYNKLSAPYTLNVGQILRIPCVVGKG
;
A
#
# COMPACT_ATOMS: atom_id res chain seq x y z
N MET A 1 -39.38 -34.12 20.07
CA MET A 1 -38.17 -33.90 19.24
C MET A 1 -37.30 -32.87 19.95
N GLN A 2 -36.02 -33.19 20.20
CA GLN A 2 -35.08 -32.23 20.83
C GLN A 2 -34.80 -31.07 19.88
N PRO A 3 -34.77 -29.79 20.30
CA PRO A 3 -34.48 -28.66 19.40
C PRO A 3 -33.10 -28.78 18.71
N ILE A 4 -32.94 -28.18 17.52
CA ILE A 4 -31.58 -28.00 16.95
C ILE A 4 -30.82 -27.05 17.84
N THR A 5 -29.58 -27.39 18.14
CA THR A 5 -28.62 -26.45 18.73
C THR A 5 -27.47 -26.25 17.76
N GLN A 6 -26.99 -25.01 17.65
CA GLN A 6 -25.89 -24.64 16.77
C GLN A 6 -24.91 -23.73 17.52
N ASN A 7 -23.63 -23.95 17.30
CA ASN A 7 -22.56 -23.11 17.83
C ASN A 7 -22.08 -22.17 16.73
N LYS A 8 -22.13 -20.85 16.98
CA LYS A 8 -21.65 -19.84 16.04
C LYS A 8 -20.41 -19.14 16.56
N LYS A 9 -19.53 -18.76 15.63
CA LYS A 9 -18.38 -17.88 15.89
C LYS A 9 -18.45 -16.69 14.96
N ARG A 10 -18.33 -15.48 15.51
CA ARG A 10 -18.20 -14.27 14.70
C ARG A 10 -16.78 -14.15 14.17
N ILE A 11 -16.65 -13.93 12.86
CA ILE A 11 -15.38 -13.68 12.20
C ILE A 11 -15.51 -12.48 11.26
N LYS A 12 -14.45 -11.70 11.14
CA LYS A 12 -14.33 -10.65 10.12
C LYS A 12 -13.29 -11.10 9.10
N VAL A 13 -13.68 -11.32 7.85
CA VAL A 13 -12.82 -11.89 6.82
C VAL A 13 -12.73 -10.98 5.62
N GLN A 14 -11.61 -11.06 4.91
CA GLN A 14 -11.40 -10.34 3.66
C GLN A 14 -11.93 -11.17 2.49
N HIS A 15 -13.12 -10.84 2.02
CA HIS A 15 -13.72 -11.44 0.84
C HIS A 15 -13.09 -10.87 -0.43
N ILE A 16 -12.43 -11.70 -1.22
CA ILE A 16 -11.78 -11.27 -2.46
C ILE A 16 -12.82 -11.07 -3.55
N ILE A 17 -12.93 -9.82 -4.00
CA ILE A 17 -13.81 -9.42 -5.11
C ILE A 17 -13.11 -9.67 -6.45
N GLY A 18 -11.84 -9.30 -6.54
CA GLY A 18 -11.07 -9.46 -7.76
C GLY A 18 -9.57 -9.40 -7.52
N LYS A 19 -8.82 -9.94 -8.48
CA LYS A 19 -7.36 -9.86 -8.54
C LYS A 19 -6.94 -9.45 -9.93
N GLY A 20 -5.81 -8.77 -10.03
CA GLY A 20 -5.11 -8.57 -11.28
C GLY A 20 -3.69 -8.06 -11.04
N SER A 21 -2.96 -7.88 -12.12
CA SER A 21 -1.56 -7.48 -12.10
C SER A 21 -1.34 -6.49 -13.23
N THR A 22 -0.51 -5.47 -12.99
CA THR A 22 -0.09 -4.52 -14.02
C THR A 22 1.43 -4.32 -13.98
N GLN A 23 1.99 -3.82 -15.08
CA GLN A 23 3.38 -3.41 -15.18
C GLN A 23 3.45 -1.95 -15.59
N VAL A 24 4.07 -1.13 -14.75
CA VAL A 24 4.25 0.30 -14.95
C VAL A 24 5.65 0.54 -15.49
N ASN A 25 5.73 1.13 -16.69
CA ASN A 25 6.97 1.57 -17.29
C ASN A 25 7.19 3.04 -16.94
N ILE A 26 8.17 3.31 -16.09
CA ILE A 26 8.52 4.64 -15.63
C ILE A 26 9.73 5.09 -16.45
N THR A 27 9.51 6.05 -17.35
CA THR A 27 10.54 6.54 -18.26
C THR A 27 10.82 8.00 -18.00
N ARG A 28 12.08 8.35 -17.71
CA ARG A 28 12.51 9.73 -17.44
C ARG A 28 13.85 10.05 -18.07
N ASN A 29 13.98 11.31 -18.49
CA ASN A 29 15.29 11.92 -18.67
C ASN A 29 15.71 12.53 -17.33
N VAL A 30 16.87 12.14 -16.83
CA VAL A 30 17.48 12.69 -15.62
C VAL A 30 18.68 13.51 -16.05
N THR A 31 18.71 14.80 -15.68
CA THR A 31 19.86 15.66 -15.91
C THR A 31 20.71 15.69 -14.64
N LEU A 32 21.93 15.22 -14.76
CA LEU A 32 22.94 15.21 -13.71
C LEU A 32 23.62 16.59 -13.62
N PRO A 33 24.20 16.96 -12.47
CA PRO A 33 24.84 18.27 -12.27
C PRO A 33 26.10 18.47 -13.13
N THR A 34 26.63 17.39 -13.71
CA THR A 34 27.92 17.35 -14.41
C THR A 34 27.84 16.43 -15.62
N VAL A 35 28.73 16.64 -16.60
CA VAL A 35 28.89 15.70 -17.72
C VAL A 35 29.56 14.42 -17.21
N ILE A 36 28.93 13.28 -17.46
CA ILE A 36 29.36 11.97 -16.97
C ILE A 36 29.93 11.10 -18.09
N ARG A 37 30.98 10.34 -17.77
CA ARG A 37 31.61 9.37 -18.68
C ARG A 37 30.89 8.03 -18.70
N LYS A 38 30.32 7.61 -17.57
CA LYS A 38 29.60 6.35 -17.44
C LYS A 38 28.74 6.34 -16.18
N ILE A 39 27.71 5.51 -16.22
CA ILE A 39 26.93 5.08 -15.06
C ILE A 39 27.63 3.83 -14.50
N VAL A 40 27.79 3.78 -13.19
CA VAL A 40 28.36 2.62 -12.47
C VAL A 40 27.25 1.68 -12.09
N ASP A 41 26.21 2.19 -11.43
CA ASP A 41 25.06 1.43 -10.98
C ASP A 41 23.86 2.34 -10.71
N VAL A 42 22.65 1.77 -10.66
CA VAL A 42 21.44 2.47 -10.24
C VAL A 42 20.67 1.59 -9.27
N HIS A 43 20.52 2.08 -8.05
CA HIS A 43 19.68 1.45 -7.04
C HIS A 43 18.30 2.09 -7.04
N ALA A 44 17.25 1.28 -6.95
CA ALA A 44 15.88 1.75 -6.87
C ALA A 44 15.09 0.94 -5.85
N GLU A 45 14.23 1.61 -5.09
CA GLU A 45 13.36 1.02 -4.09
C GLU A 45 11.95 1.62 -4.21
N ILE A 46 10.90 0.80 -4.02
CA ILE A 46 9.52 1.30 -3.94
C ILE A 46 9.31 1.79 -2.51
N VAL A 47 9.13 3.10 -2.36
CA VAL A 47 9.06 3.75 -1.05
C VAL A 47 7.67 4.20 -0.68
N ASP A 48 6.78 4.24 -1.67
CA ASP A 48 5.35 4.41 -1.44
C ASP A 48 4.57 3.60 -2.48
N LEU A 49 3.51 2.96 -2.01
CA LEU A 49 2.57 2.24 -2.85
C LEU A 49 1.19 2.33 -2.22
N ASP A 50 0.28 2.99 -2.94
CA ASP A 50 -1.05 3.34 -2.50
C ASP A 50 -2.08 3.13 -3.60
N TYR A 51 -3.34 3.18 -3.22
CA TYR A 51 -4.44 3.02 -4.16
C TYR A 51 -5.60 3.96 -3.90
N GLU A 52 -6.42 4.11 -4.93
CA GLU A 52 -7.73 4.73 -4.87
C GLU A 52 -8.70 3.85 -5.67
N ILE A 53 -9.80 3.43 -5.05
CA ILE A 53 -10.81 2.59 -5.72
C ILE A 53 -11.94 3.48 -6.21
N ILE A 54 -12.25 3.35 -7.50
CA ILE A 54 -13.45 3.90 -8.13
C ILE A 54 -14.28 2.74 -8.67
N PRO A 55 -15.54 2.95 -9.08
CA PRO A 55 -16.36 1.87 -9.64
C PRO A 55 -15.63 1.10 -10.77
N ASP A 56 -15.50 -0.21 -10.59
CA ASP A 56 -14.85 -1.17 -11.49
C ASP A 56 -13.36 -0.94 -11.80
N LYS A 57 -12.68 -0.06 -11.07
CA LYS A 57 -11.28 0.29 -11.34
C LYS A 57 -10.53 0.68 -10.07
N ILE A 58 -9.26 0.31 -10.04
CA ILE A 58 -8.31 0.74 -9.01
C ILE A 58 -7.21 1.56 -9.66
N ILE A 59 -6.96 2.73 -9.09
CA ILE A 59 -5.83 3.61 -9.44
C ILE A 59 -4.72 3.28 -8.45
N ILE A 60 -3.55 2.92 -8.97
CA ILE A 60 -2.35 2.63 -8.20
C ILE A 60 -1.49 3.88 -8.25
N LYS A 61 -1.04 4.37 -7.09
CA LYS A 61 -0.12 5.49 -6.95
C LYS A 61 1.12 4.97 -6.24
N GLY A 62 2.30 5.31 -6.71
CA GLY A 62 3.52 4.90 -6.02
C GLY A 62 4.65 5.88 -6.26
N ALA A 63 5.73 5.68 -5.51
CA ALA A 63 6.95 6.44 -5.67
C ALA A 63 8.17 5.54 -5.58
N LEU A 64 9.14 5.80 -6.45
CA LEU A 64 10.46 5.20 -6.40
C LEU A 64 11.46 6.16 -5.76
N HIS A 65 12.28 5.63 -4.87
CA HIS A 65 13.53 6.25 -4.45
C HIS A 65 14.67 5.65 -5.26
N LYS A 66 15.57 6.48 -5.78
CA LYS A 66 16.69 6.01 -6.61
C LYS A 66 18.00 6.68 -6.23
N GLN A 67 19.07 5.90 -6.24
CA GLN A 67 20.44 6.37 -6.11
C GLN A 67 21.21 5.98 -7.36
N ILE A 68 21.72 6.97 -8.09
CA ILE A 68 22.45 6.79 -9.34
C ILE A 68 23.93 7.01 -9.05
N TYR A 69 24.73 5.96 -9.22
CA TYR A 69 26.18 6.03 -9.08
C TYR A 69 26.82 6.24 -10.44
N TYR A 70 27.66 7.27 -10.58
CA TYR A 70 28.24 7.68 -11.85
C TYR A 70 29.70 8.14 -11.70
N VAL A 71 30.41 8.23 -12.83
CA VAL A 71 31.76 8.81 -12.90
C VAL A 71 31.75 9.98 -13.86
N GLU A 72 32.24 11.13 -13.42
CA GLU A 72 32.34 12.35 -14.22
C GLU A 72 33.37 12.24 -15.36
N GLU A 73 33.18 13.05 -16.40
CA GLU A 73 34.18 13.16 -17.46
C GLU A 73 35.49 13.77 -16.92
N GLY A 74 36.60 13.06 -17.10
CA GLY A 74 37.91 13.48 -16.59
C GLY A 74 38.18 13.11 -15.13
N ASP A 75 37.22 12.49 -14.46
CA ASP A 75 37.34 11.99 -13.08
C ASP A 75 37.41 10.44 -13.07
N TYR A 76 37.80 9.90 -11.92
CA TYR A 76 37.82 8.47 -11.62
C TYR A 76 37.07 8.12 -10.35
N VAL A 77 36.58 9.12 -9.60
CA VAL A 77 35.78 8.94 -8.40
C VAL A 77 34.33 8.61 -8.76
N VAL A 78 33.73 7.67 -8.04
CA VAL A 78 32.30 7.37 -8.14
C VAL A 78 31.55 8.39 -7.30
N LYS A 79 30.57 9.05 -7.91
CA LYS A 79 29.68 10.01 -7.24
C LYS A 79 28.27 9.46 -7.24
N GLU A 80 27.46 9.97 -6.32
CA GLU A 80 26.05 9.61 -6.15
C GLU A 80 25.16 10.78 -6.54
N TYR A 81 24.06 10.50 -7.22
CA TYR A 81 22.95 11.43 -7.41
C TYR A 81 21.65 10.74 -6.98
N THR A 82 20.94 11.36 -6.04
CA THR A 82 19.75 10.76 -5.41
C THR A 82 18.48 11.44 -5.86
N ILE A 83 17.53 10.63 -6.32
CA ILE A 83 16.16 11.02 -6.62
C ILE A 83 15.30 10.45 -5.51
N MET A 84 14.86 11.30 -4.59
CA MET A 84 14.17 10.81 -3.40
C MET A 84 12.81 10.24 -3.75
N ARG A 85 12.06 10.95 -4.60
CA ARG A 85 10.68 10.60 -4.92
C ARG A 85 10.36 10.79 -6.39
N GLU A 86 10.39 9.70 -7.14
CA GLU A 86 9.88 9.62 -8.51
C GLU A 86 8.50 8.98 -8.51
N GLU A 87 7.46 9.81 -8.67
CA GLU A 87 6.08 9.35 -8.63
C GLU A 87 5.65 8.66 -9.94
N PHE A 88 4.83 7.62 -9.77
CA PHE A 88 4.16 6.93 -10.86
C PHE A 88 2.69 6.66 -10.53
N THR A 89 1.88 6.51 -11.57
CA THR A 89 0.47 6.15 -11.43
C THR A 89 0.08 5.22 -12.55
N ASP A 90 -0.74 4.23 -12.23
CA ASP A 90 -1.34 3.34 -13.20
C ASP A 90 -2.77 2.96 -12.78
N PHE A 91 -3.51 2.27 -13.64
CA PHE A 91 -4.84 1.79 -13.30
C PHE A 91 -5.08 0.37 -13.78
N LEU A 92 -5.88 -0.36 -13.01
CA LEU A 92 -6.29 -1.71 -13.31
C LEU A 92 -7.82 -1.80 -13.26
N HIS A 93 -8.43 -2.42 -14.27
CA HIS A 93 -9.87 -2.70 -14.24
C HIS A 93 -10.12 -3.93 -13.37
N VAL A 94 -10.96 -3.77 -12.34
CA VAL A 94 -11.35 -4.83 -11.43
C VAL A 94 -12.88 -4.78 -11.31
N PRO A 95 -13.61 -5.57 -12.12
CA PRO A 95 -15.07 -5.57 -12.11
C PRO A 95 -15.62 -5.89 -10.71
N GLY A 96 -16.62 -5.12 -10.28
CA GLY A 96 -17.23 -5.20 -8.96
C GLY A 96 -16.51 -4.40 -7.87
N ALA A 97 -15.38 -3.75 -8.16
CA ALA A 97 -14.71 -2.89 -7.19
C ALA A 97 -15.55 -1.63 -6.91
N THR A 98 -15.71 -1.27 -5.63
CA THR A 98 -16.41 -0.05 -5.20
C THR A 98 -15.55 0.76 -4.22
N PRO A 99 -15.75 2.08 -4.09
CA PRO A 99 -14.92 2.94 -3.23
C PRO A 99 -14.90 2.57 -1.73
N GLN A 100 -15.83 1.74 -1.27
CA GLN A 100 -15.89 1.28 0.13
C GLN A 100 -15.01 0.04 0.39
N MET A 101 -14.52 -0.59 -0.65
CA MET A 101 -13.65 -1.76 -0.56
C MET A 101 -12.21 -1.36 -0.19
N ASP A 102 -11.43 -2.35 0.22
CA ASP A 102 -10.01 -2.23 0.51
C ASP A 102 -9.22 -2.95 -0.60
N ALA A 103 -7.94 -2.65 -0.73
CA ALA A 103 -7.05 -3.32 -1.66
C ALA A 103 -5.70 -3.63 -1.03
N VAL A 104 -5.17 -4.80 -1.37
CA VAL A 104 -3.80 -5.19 -1.02
C VAL A 104 -2.96 -5.08 -2.29
N LEU A 105 -1.90 -4.27 -2.20
CA LEU A 105 -0.91 -4.07 -3.27
C LEU A 105 0.38 -4.81 -2.91
N ASP A 106 0.97 -5.51 -3.87
CA ASP A 106 2.31 -6.09 -3.78
C ASP A 106 3.13 -5.63 -4.98
N GLY A 107 4.04 -4.69 -4.75
CA GLY A 107 4.87 -4.08 -5.78
C GLY A 107 6.28 -4.68 -5.82
N LYS A 108 6.80 -4.94 -7.02
CA LYS A 108 8.14 -5.44 -7.26
C LYS A 108 8.79 -4.70 -8.42
N ILE A 109 10.04 -4.25 -8.23
CA ILE A 109 10.83 -3.70 -9.33
C ILE A 109 11.39 -4.87 -10.14
N LEU A 110 11.05 -4.94 -11.43
CA LEU A 110 11.54 -6.00 -12.31
C LEU A 110 12.96 -5.71 -12.79
N TYR A 111 13.20 -4.47 -13.22
CA TYR A 111 14.53 -3.96 -13.55
C TYR A 111 14.52 -2.42 -13.63
N VAL A 112 15.72 -1.85 -13.53
CA VAL A 112 16.00 -0.45 -13.86
C VAL A 112 17.15 -0.44 -14.84
N ASP A 113 16.93 0.15 -16.01
CA ASP A 113 17.94 0.33 -17.04
C ASP A 113 18.17 1.81 -17.28
N THR A 114 19.43 2.19 -17.48
CA THR A 114 19.83 3.59 -17.64
C THR A 114 20.91 3.72 -18.69
N ASN A 115 20.66 4.58 -19.67
CA ASN A 115 21.56 4.82 -20.80
C ASN A 115 21.76 6.32 -21.02
N ALA A 116 22.74 6.71 -21.83
CA ALA A 116 22.87 8.10 -22.26
C ALA A 116 21.63 8.52 -23.06
N ALA A 117 21.07 9.71 -22.78
CA ALA A 117 19.85 10.16 -23.45
C ALA A 117 20.08 10.55 -24.91
N ASN A 118 21.27 11.07 -25.24
CA ASN A 118 21.67 11.48 -26.59
C ASN A 118 23.13 11.09 -26.85
N ASP A 119 23.44 10.64 -28.07
CA ASP A 119 24.80 10.43 -28.63
C ASP A 119 25.81 9.59 -27.83
N GLY A 120 25.34 8.84 -26.82
CA GLY A 120 26.21 8.02 -25.97
C GLY A 120 26.88 8.83 -24.85
N PHE A 121 27.82 8.19 -24.14
CA PHE A 121 28.63 8.91 -23.16
C PHE A 121 29.86 9.54 -23.86
N PRO A 122 30.34 10.71 -23.42
CA PRO A 122 29.93 11.43 -22.21
C PRO A 122 28.68 12.30 -22.40
N THR A 123 27.85 12.43 -21.35
CA THR A 123 26.62 13.24 -21.37
C THR A 123 26.25 13.72 -19.97
N ASP A 124 25.53 14.83 -19.85
CA ASP A 124 24.91 15.26 -18.59
C ASP A 124 23.47 14.76 -18.42
N THR A 125 22.90 14.12 -19.44
CA THR A 125 21.51 13.70 -19.45
C THR A 125 21.39 12.21 -19.76
N ILE A 126 20.77 11.47 -18.84
CA ILE A 126 20.57 10.03 -18.96
C ILE A 126 19.09 9.73 -19.18
N PHE A 127 18.81 8.71 -19.98
CA PHE A 127 17.48 8.16 -20.22
C PHE A 127 17.33 6.88 -19.40
N GLN A 128 16.35 6.88 -18.49
CA GLN A 128 16.10 5.78 -17.58
C GLN A 128 14.75 5.12 -17.89
N ILE A 129 14.71 3.79 -17.81
CA ILE A 129 13.49 2.98 -17.78
C ILE A 129 13.49 2.13 -16.51
N ALA A 130 12.56 2.38 -15.60
CA ALA A 130 12.25 1.47 -14.50
C ALA A 130 10.93 0.74 -14.78
N VAL A 131 10.91 -0.59 -14.60
CA VAL A 131 9.69 -1.39 -14.77
C VAL A 131 9.25 -1.95 -13.43
N VAL A 132 8.05 -1.57 -13.01
CA VAL A 132 7.47 -1.96 -11.72
C VAL A 132 6.25 -2.85 -11.98
N ALA A 133 6.28 -4.08 -11.49
CA ALA A 133 5.11 -4.96 -11.46
C ALA A 133 4.32 -4.73 -10.17
N VAL A 134 3.01 -4.55 -10.27
CA VAL A 134 2.12 -4.41 -9.12
C VAL A 134 1.00 -5.44 -9.20
N ASP A 135 0.96 -6.33 -8.22
CA ASP A 135 -0.13 -7.27 -8.00
C ASP A 135 -1.17 -6.63 -7.08
N VAL A 136 -2.44 -6.71 -7.48
CA VAL A 136 -3.57 -6.05 -6.81
C VAL A 136 -4.61 -7.10 -6.42
N THR A 137 -5.05 -7.06 -5.16
CA THR A 137 -6.19 -7.85 -4.67
C THR A 137 -7.21 -6.91 -4.02
N VAL A 138 -8.38 -6.76 -4.65
CA VAL A 138 -9.51 -5.98 -4.09
C VAL A 138 -10.33 -6.87 -3.18
N VAL A 139 -10.60 -6.38 -1.97
CA VAL A 139 -11.27 -7.12 -0.90
C VAL A 139 -12.37 -6.30 -0.26
N ASP A 140 -13.48 -6.97 0.04
CA ASP A 140 -14.53 -6.46 0.89
C ASP A 140 -14.43 -7.10 2.29
N ILE A 141 -14.67 -6.33 3.34
CA ILE A 141 -14.57 -6.82 4.72
C ILE A 141 -15.94 -7.30 5.16
N LEU A 142 -16.12 -8.63 5.21
CA LEU A 142 -17.36 -9.25 5.64
C LEU A 142 -17.30 -9.66 7.10
N THR A 143 -18.32 -9.28 7.88
CA THR A 143 -18.54 -9.79 9.24
C THR A 143 -19.58 -10.91 9.17
N LEU A 144 -19.18 -12.14 9.53
CA LEU A 144 -20.01 -13.33 9.41
C LEU A 144 -20.11 -14.05 10.75
N ASP A 145 -21.32 -14.51 11.09
CA ASP A 145 -21.54 -15.46 12.19
C ASP A 145 -21.57 -16.88 11.59
N VAL A 146 -20.43 -17.57 11.65
CA VAL A 146 -20.25 -18.87 10.99
C VAL A 146 -20.60 -20.00 11.94
N VAL A 147 -21.33 -20.99 11.45
CA VAL A 147 -21.68 -22.18 12.22
C VAL A 147 -20.48 -23.12 12.28
N THR A 148 -20.08 -23.48 13.51
CA THR A 148 -18.92 -24.35 13.81
C THR A 148 -19.35 -25.74 14.27
N ASP A 149 -20.55 -25.85 14.84
CA ASP A 149 -21.13 -27.12 15.21
C ASP A 149 -22.65 -27.09 15.20
N VAL A 150 -23.24 -28.27 15.04
CA VAL A 150 -24.68 -28.49 14.96
C VAL A 150 -25.02 -29.80 15.63
N HIS A 151 -26.00 -29.77 16.54
CA HIS A 151 -26.51 -30.97 17.16
C HIS A 151 -28.03 -31.04 17.03
N GLY A 152 -28.52 -32.22 16.67
CA GLY A 152 -29.93 -32.51 16.57
C GLY A 152 -30.17 -33.92 16.05
N GLU A 153 -31.36 -34.44 16.35
CA GLU A 153 -31.80 -35.76 15.89
C GLU A 153 -31.91 -35.77 14.36
N GLY A 154 -31.26 -36.74 13.71
CA GLY A 154 -31.28 -36.89 12.24
C GLY A 154 -30.41 -35.88 11.47
N ILE A 155 -29.62 -35.05 12.15
CA ILE A 155 -28.78 -34.02 11.52
C ILE A 155 -27.36 -34.53 11.38
N THR A 156 -26.79 -34.40 10.19
CA THR A 156 -25.37 -34.66 9.92
C THR A 156 -24.75 -33.42 9.28
N ALA A 157 -23.66 -32.93 9.84
CA ALA A 157 -22.96 -31.76 9.32
C ALA A 157 -21.60 -32.16 8.72
N THR A 158 -21.31 -31.64 7.54
CA THR A 158 -19.98 -31.71 6.92
C THR A 158 -19.21 -30.48 7.36
N LYS A 159 -18.01 -30.71 7.90
CA LYS A 159 -17.12 -29.63 8.34
C LYS A 159 -15.86 -29.60 7.52
N GLU A 160 -15.40 -28.40 7.21
CA GLU A 160 -14.13 -28.16 6.55
C GLU A 160 -13.25 -27.26 7.39
N LEU A 161 -11.94 -27.50 7.31
CA LEU A 161 -10.97 -26.65 7.95
C LEU A 161 -10.90 -25.32 7.20
N PHE A 162 -11.08 -24.24 7.94
CA PHE A 162 -11.08 -22.87 7.45
C PHE A 162 -10.00 -22.09 8.20
N SER A 163 -8.95 -21.71 7.47
CA SER A 163 -7.76 -21.06 8.04
C SER A 163 -7.57 -19.69 7.39
N VAL A 164 -7.88 -18.61 8.10
CA VAL A 164 -7.83 -17.25 7.53
C VAL A 164 -7.26 -16.25 8.52
N GLU A 165 -6.84 -15.10 8.02
CA GLU A 165 -6.62 -13.93 8.85
C GLU A 165 -7.95 -13.23 9.09
N SER A 166 -8.34 -13.16 10.36
CA SER A 166 -9.50 -12.38 10.77
C SER A 166 -9.09 -10.96 11.14
N LEU A 167 -9.82 -9.97 10.63
CA LEU A 167 -9.56 -8.57 10.96
C LEU A 167 -10.03 -8.27 12.39
N ILE A 168 -9.10 -7.83 13.24
CA ILE A 168 -9.40 -7.39 14.62
C ILE A 168 -9.81 -5.92 14.60
N GLY A 169 -8.97 -5.08 13.98
CA GLY A 169 -9.24 -3.66 13.86
C GLY A 169 -8.31 -2.96 12.88
N THR A 170 -8.72 -1.75 12.51
CA THR A 170 -7.90 -0.77 11.80
C THR A 170 -7.86 0.51 12.63
N ALA A 171 -6.71 1.17 12.64
CA ALA A 171 -6.57 2.48 13.26
C ALA A 171 -5.65 3.35 12.43
N GLU A 172 -5.89 4.65 12.48
CA GLU A 172 -5.02 5.65 11.87
C GLU A 172 -4.83 6.83 12.81
N LYS A 173 -3.69 7.50 12.69
CA LYS A 173 -3.36 8.66 13.51
C LYS A 173 -2.42 9.59 12.75
N GLN A 174 -2.80 10.86 12.67
CA GLN A 174 -1.94 11.93 12.20
C GLN A 174 -1.04 12.44 13.34
N VAL A 175 0.23 12.70 13.03
CA VAL A 175 1.24 13.21 13.95
C VAL A 175 2.02 14.32 13.28
N ASN A 176 2.15 15.44 13.98
CA ASN A 176 3.06 16.52 13.58
C ASN A 176 4.46 16.21 14.12
N PHE A 177 5.43 16.12 13.23
CA PHE A 177 6.82 15.87 13.54
C PHE A 177 7.64 17.11 13.16
N SER A 178 8.27 17.74 14.16
CA SER A 178 8.97 19.01 13.98
C SER A 178 10.38 18.90 14.55
N THR A 179 11.38 19.17 13.73
CA THR A 179 12.79 19.02 14.10
C THR A 179 13.61 20.20 13.62
N ASP A 180 14.47 20.71 14.49
CA ASP A 180 15.48 21.71 14.16
C ASP A 180 16.76 21.02 13.66
N HIS A 181 17.35 21.55 12.60
CA HIS A 181 18.57 21.05 11.96
C HIS A 181 19.54 22.19 11.66
N VAL A 182 20.80 21.86 11.46
CA VAL A 182 21.86 22.80 11.11
C VAL A 182 22.44 22.40 9.77
N LEU A 183 22.42 23.32 8.82
CA LEU A 183 23.04 23.17 7.51
C LEU A 183 24.55 23.37 7.58
N ASP A 184 25.28 22.71 6.69
CA ASP A 184 26.75 22.80 6.60
C ASP A 184 27.20 24.17 6.07
N MET A 185 26.35 24.81 5.27
CA MET A 185 26.59 26.15 4.73
C MET A 185 25.45 27.10 5.08
N ASN A 186 25.79 28.39 5.19
CA ASN A 186 24.80 29.44 5.39
C ASN A 186 23.80 29.45 4.23
N ALA A 187 22.51 29.29 4.52
CA ALA A 187 21.45 29.33 3.53
C ALA A 187 20.88 30.74 3.39
N LYS A 188 20.73 31.19 2.14
CA LYS A 188 19.97 32.39 1.76
C LYS A 188 18.46 32.13 1.83
N LYS A 189 18.04 30.95 1.38
CA LYS A 189 16.67 30.45 1.42
C LYS A 189 16.65 28.93 1.27
N ILE A 190 15.59 28.31 1.75
CA ILE A 190 15.24 26.92 1.40
C ILE A 190 14.64 26.92 0.00
N TYR A 191 15.10 25.99 -0.83
CA TYR A 191 14.55 25.74 -2.15
C TYR A 191 13.41 24.73 -2.06
N ASP A 192 13.67 23.56 -1.47
CA ASP A 192 12.69 22.50 -1.29
C ASP A 192 13.07 21.53 -0.17
N VAL A 193 12.14 20.68 0.25
CA VAL A 193 12.42 19.54 1.13
C VAL A 193 11.61 18.31 0.72
N GLU A 194 12.30 17.20 0.54
CA GLU A 194 11.69 15.91 0.22
C GLU A 194 11.84 14.96 1.40
N CYS A 195 10.76 14.25 1.74
CA CYS A 195 10.67 13.49 2.98
C CYS A 195 10.13 12.09 2.68
N MET A 196 10.64 11.07 3.37
CA MET A 196 10.25 9.68 3.20
C MET A 196 10.24 8.93 4.54
N CYS A 197 9.27 8.04 4.72
CA CYS A 197 9.20 7.16 5.89
C CYS A 197 9.74 5.78 5.53
N ASN A 198 10.86 5.41 6.14
CA ASN A 198 11.52 4.13 5.93
C ASN A 198 11.53 3.30 7.22
N ASN A 199 11.87 2.01 7.09
CA ASN A 199 12.13 1.12 8.22
C ASN A 199 10.98 1.08 9.25
N LEU A 200 9.75 0.94 8.77
CA LEU A 200 8.58 0.81 9.65
C LEU A 200 8.65 -0.52 10.40
N ASP A 201 8.64 -0.44 11.73
CA ASP A 201 8.54 -1.57 12.63
C ASP A 201 7.38 -1.34 13.61
N TYR A 202 6.94 -2.42 14.27
CA TYR A 202 5.84 -2.34 15.21
C TYR A 202 6.03 -3.21 16.45
N GLU A 203 5.44 -2.76 17.54
CA GLU A 203 5.33 -3.50 18.79
C GLU A 203 3.86 -3.52 19.22
N ILE A 204 3.35 -4.71 19.55
CA ILE A 204 1.97 -4.89 19.99
C ILE A 204 1.91 -4.84 21.51
N LEU A 205 1.16 -3.88 22.03
CA LEU A 205 0.78 -3.77 23.43
C LEU A 205 -0.70 -4.13 23.57
N PRO A 206 -1.18 -4.49 24.76
CA PRO A 206 -2.62 -4.67 24.99
C PRO A 206 -3.41 -3.44 24.53
N ASP A 207 -4.35 -3.65 23.61
CA ASP A 207 -5.22 -2.63 23.00
C ASP A 207 -4.49 -1.50 22.22
N LYS A 208 -3.17 -1.60 22.01
CA LYS A 208 -2.37 -0.51 21.42
C LYS A 208 -1.27 -1.06 20.51
N ILE A 209 -1.02 -0.36 19.42
CA ILE A 209 0.10 -0.64 18.53
C ILE A 209 1.07 0.53 18.57
N LEU A 210 2.35 0.24 18.83
CA LEU A 210 3.43 1.20 18.71
C LEU A 210 4.08 1.01 17.33
N VAL A 211 4.04 2.01 16.46
CA VAL A 211 4.73 2.01 15.17
C VAL A 211 5.98 2.88 15.30
N ARG A 212 7.13 2.34 14.94
CA ARG A 212 8.42 3.05 14.87
C ARG A 212 8.84 3.16 13.41
N GLY A 213 9.58 4.21 13.07
CA GLY A 213 10.11 4.39 11.73
C GLY A 213 11.19 5.45 11.69
N THR A 214 11.87 5.55 10.56
CA THR A 214 12.86 6.59 10.31
C THR A 214 12.31 7.55 9.25
N LEU A 215 12.34 8.84 9.55
CA LEU A 215 11.99 9.90 8.62
C LEU A 215 13.27 10.43 7.98
N HIS A 216 13.50 10.02 6.74
CA HIS A 216 14.58 10.49 5.89
C HIS A 216 14.15 11.79 5.21
N LYS A 217 15.01 12.81 5.22
CA LYS A 217 14.72 14.16 4.73
C LYS A 217 15.88 14.69 3.91
N GLN A 218 15.61 15.07 2.67
CA GLN A 218 16.55 15.73 1.79
C GLN A 218 16.17 17.20 1.69
N VAL A 219 17.05 18.09 2.14
CA VAL A 219 16.83 19.54 2.10
C VAL A 219 17.64 20.13 0.97
N TYR A 220 16.98 20.81 0.05
CA TYR A 220 17.61 21.60 -1.01
C TYR A 220 17.57 23.08 -0.60
N TYR A 221 18.71 23.76 -0.61
CA TYR A 221 18.80 25.16 -0.19
C TYR A 221 19.78 25.95 -1.06
N VAL A 222 19.59 27.26 -1.16
CA VAL A 222 20.54 28.13 -1.87
C VAL A 222 21.58 28.60 -0.87
N ALA A 223 22.84 28.19 -1.05
CA ALA A 223 23.95 28.66 -0.24
C ALA A 223 24.20 30.15 -0.46
N TYR A 224 24.56 30.85 0.60
CA TYR A 224 24.79 32.29 0.59
C TYR A 224 26.09 32.66 -0.12
N ASP A 225 27.14 31.85 0.07
CA ASP A 225 28.50 32.19 -0.36
C ASP A 225 28.72 32.05 -1.87
N ASP A 226 28.14 31.03 -2.51
CA ASP A 226 28.32 30.74 -3.94
C ASP A 226 27.03 30.86 -4.77
N GLU A 227 25.90 31.18 -4.13
CA GLU A 227 24.55 31.24 -4.71
C GLU A 227 24.12 29.96 -5.45
N ARG A 228 24.74 28.82 -5.15
CA ARG A 228 24.38 27.53 -5.73
C ARG A 228 23.35 26.80 -4.88
N VAL A 229 22.58 25.93 -5.52
CA VAL A 229 21.73 24.97 -4.82
C VAL A 229 22.65 23.92 -4.22
N GLN A 230 22.57 23.77 -2.91
CA GLN A 230 23.19 22.72 -2.12
C GLN A 230 22.10 21.78 -1.62
N GLU A 231 22.50 20.57 -1.30
CA GLU A 231 21.63 19.57 -0.71
C GLU A 231 22.24 19.02 0.58
N GLN A 232 21.39 18.66 1.54
CA GLN A 232 21.82 18.02 2.77
C GLN A 232 20.74 17.09 3.31
N THR A 233 21.17 15.92 3.78
CA THR A 233 20.31 14.85 4.26
C THR A 233 20.21 14.84 5.79
N PHE A 234 19.03 14.55 6.31
CA PHE A 234 18.79 14.37 7.73
C PHE A 234 17.89 13.16 7.98
N GLU A 235 18.22 12.37 8.99
CA GLU A 235 17.39 11.27 9.47
C GLU A 235 16.92 11.53 10.90
N ASN A 236 15.64 11.26 11.17
CA ASN A 236 15.14 11.23 12.53
C ASN A 236 14.18 10.08 12.73
N GLU A 237 14.33 9.38 13.85
CA GLU A 237 13.37 8.37 14.27
C GLU A 237 12.07 9.02 14.75
N PHE A 238 10.95 8.35 14.47
CA PHE A 238 9.65 8.71 15.00
C PHE A 238 8.97 7.50 15.61
N THR A 239 8.00 7.77 16.49
CA THR A 239 7.19 6.73 17.12
C THR A 239 5.76 7.21 17.26
N VAL A 240 4.80 6.39 16.84
CA VAL A 240 3.36 6.67 16.91
C VAL A 240 2.66 5.55 17.67
N VAL A 241 1.85 5.93 18.66
CA VAL A 241 0.96 4.99 19.37
C VAL A 241 -0.44 5.11 18.77
N LEU A 242 -0.99 3.99 18.29
CA LEU A 242 -2.35 3.85 17.78
C LEU A 242 -3.16 2.95 18.72
N ASP A 243 -4.39 3.34 19.03
CA ASP A 243 -5.31 2.55 19.86
C ASP A 243 -6.08 1.56 18.96
N VAL A 244 -5.92 0.26 19.21
CA VAL A 244 -6.62 -0.83 18.51
C VAL A 244 -7.20 -1.79 19.55
N PRO A 245 -8.45 -1.60 19.97
CA PRO A 245 -9.09 -2.47 20.96
C PRO A 245 -9.09 -3.94 20.53
N GLY A 246 -8.68 -4.83 21.43
CA GLY A 246 -8.53 -6.26 21.21
C GLY A 246 -7.15 -6.69 20.68
N ALA A 247 -6.23 -5.75 20.41
CA ALA A 247 -4.87 -6.09 19.99
C ALA A 247 -4.08 -6.81 21.08
N CYS A 248 -3.43 -7.92 20.72
CA CYS A 248 -2.65 -8.78 21.62
C CYS A 248 -1.33 -9.25 20.94
N PRO A 249 -0.27 -9.58 21.70
CA PRO A 249 1.07 -9.88 21.15
C PRO A 249 1.19 -11.01 20.13
N HIS A 250 0.20 -11.90 20.02
CA HIS A 250 0.19 -13.01 19.05
C HIS A 250 -0.44 -12.63 17.69
N MET A 251 -0.91 -11.39 17.55
CA MET A 251 -1.53 -10.88 16.32
C MET A 251 -0.49 -10.38 15.33
N GLU A 252 -0.93 -10.13 14.10
CA GLU A 252 -0.11 -9.54 13.04
C GLU A 252 -0.52 -8.10 12.79
N VAL A 253 0.46 -7.22 12.58
CA VAL A 253 0.22 -5.83 12.17
C VAL A 253 0.77 -5.58 10.77
N TYR A 254 0.01 -4.83 10.00
CA TYR A 254 0.42 -4.26 8.72
C TYR A 254 0.48 -2.74 8.88
N PRO A 255 1.64 -2.18 9.27
CA PRO A 255 1.81 -0.74 9.39
C PRO A 255 2.04 -0.11 8.02
N LYS A 256 1.51 1.09 7.83
CA LYS A 256 1.78 2.00 6.71
C LYS A 256 1.97 3.40 7.27
N CYS A 257 2.88 4.18 6.70
CA CYS A 257 3.05 5.59 7.04
C CYS A 257 3.03 6.40 5.75
N ARG A 258 2.18 7.43 5.72
CA ARG A 258 2.12 8.41 4.63
C ARG A 258 2.62 9.76 5.12
N ILE A 259 3.24 10.52 4.23
CA ILE A 259 3.61 11.91 4.50
C ILE A 259 2.57 12.77 3.80
N GLU A 260 1.75 13.45 4.59
CA GLU A 260 0.69 14.32 4.07
C GLU A 260 1.23 15.72 3.73
N PHE A 261 2.27 16.15 4.44
CA PHE A 261 2.87 17.46 4.27
C PHE A 261 4.31 17.46 4.77
N CYS A 262 5.20 18.15 4.06
CA CYS A 262 6.56 18.43 4.52
C CYS A 262 6.94 19.87 4.14
N GLU A 263 7.50 20.64 5.07
CA GLU A 263 8.06 21.96 4.79
C GLU A 263 9.36 22.18 5.60
N ALA A 264 10.27 22.98 5.04
CA ALA A 264 11.48 23.42 5.73
C ALA A 264 11.58 24.95 5.70
N LYS A 265 11.96 25.54 6.84
CA LYS A 265 12.05 27.00 7.02
C LYS A 265 13.34 27.37 7.74
N LEU A 266 13.93 28.51 7.38
CA LEU A 266 15.01 29.11 8.16
C LEU A 266 14.46 29.56 9.52
N THR A 267 15.18 29.29 10.61
CA THR A 267 14.75 29.67 11.98
C THR A 267 15.28 31.04 12.41
N ALA A 268 16.23 31.60 11.67
CA ALA A 268 16.79 32.93 11.87
C ALA A 268 16.77 33.74 10.57
N GLN A 269 17.06 35.03 10.68
CA GLN A 269 17.19 35.91 9.52
C GLN A 269 18.33 35.41 8.63
N ALA A 270 18.05 35.20 7.34
CA ALA A 270 19.08 34.80 6.38
C ALA A 270 20.20 35.86 6.28
N PRO A 271 21.48 35.45 6.13
CA PRO A 271 21.95 34.06 6.02
C PRO A 271 22.00 33.33 7.38
N THR A 272 21.61 32.06 7.40
CA THR A 272 21.69 31.20 8.60
C THR A 272 21.87 29.74 8.21
N THR A 273 22.50 28.95 9.07
CA THR A 273 22.55 27.50 8.96
C THR A 273 21.36 26.82 9.64
N ASN A 274 20.69 27.49 10.57
CA ASN A 274 19.62 26.87 11.35
C ASN A 274 18.30 26.83 10.57
N ILE A 275 17.74 25.63 10.49
CA ILE A 275 16.47 25.35 9.81
C ILE A 275 15.55 24.54 10.72
N LYS A 276 14.27 24.60 10.42
CA LYS A 276 13.24 23.80 11.07
C LYS A 276 12.40 23.12 10.01
N ILE A 277 12.27 21.81 10.13
CA ILE A 277 11.50 20.98 9.22
C ILE A 277 10.26 20.51 9.95
N ASN A 278 9.09 20.75 9.37
CA ASN A 278 7.79 20.30 9.87
C ASN A 278 7.20 19.29 8.89
N CYS A 279 6.83 18.11 9.41
CA CYS A 279 6.24 17.03 8.65
C CYS A 279 4.91 16.63 9.30
N ILE A 280 3.89 16.36 8.50
CA ILE A 280 2.64 15.74 8.95
C ILE A 280 2.63 14.31 8.46
N LEU A 281 2.69 13.37 9.40
CA LEU A 281 2.72 11.94 9.14
C LEU A 281 1.36 11.33 9.46
N GLN A 282 0.82 10.51 8.56
CA GLN A 282 -0.36 9.66 8.83
C GLN A 282 0.11 8.22 8.99
N ALA A 283 0.12 7.72 10.22
CA ALA A 283 0.36 6.31 10.51
C ALA A 283 -0.97 5.55 10.44
N ILE A 284 -0.98 4.41 9.77
CA ILE A 284 -2.15 3.54 9.58
C ILE A 284 -1.73 2.13 9.94
N VAL A 285 -2.53 1.43 10.73
CA VAL A 285 -2.30 0.03 11.08
C VAL A 285 -3.53 -0.81 10.82
N LYS A 286 -3.31 -2.02 10.30
CA LYS A 286 -4.31 -3.07 10.20
C LYS A 286 -3.85 -4.25 11.03
N VAL A 287 -4.67 -4.68 11.98
CA VAL A 287 -4.35 -5.75 12.92
C VAL A 287 -5.20 -6.97 12.60
N THR A 288 -4.56 -8.11 12.37
CA THR A 288 -5.23 -9.38 12.06
C THR A 288 -4.79 -10.49 13.00
N GLU A 289 -5.69 -11.44 13.23
CA GLU A 289 -5.42 -12.65 13.99
C GLU A 289 -5.53 -13.87 13.07
N TYR A 290 -4.56 -14.76 13.14
CA TYR A 290 -4.66 -16.05 12.46
C TYR A 290 -5.71 -16.92 13.15
N CYS A 291 -6.75 -17.29 12.41
CA CYS A 291 -7.88 -18.04 12.92
C CYS A 291 -8.04 -19.34 12.13
N GLN A 292 -7.94 -20.46 12.84
CA GLN A 292 -8.14 -21.80 12.29
C GLN A 292 -9.34 -22.43 12.98
N LEU A 293 -10.39 -22.73 12.22
CA LEU A 293 -11.62 -23.31 12.74
C LEU A 293 -12.22 -24.33 11.77
N TYR A 294 -12.93 -25.32 12.30
CA TYR A 294 -13.80 -26.16 11.50
C TYR A 294 -15.16 -25.47 11.34
N ILE A 295 -15.48 -25.06 10.11
CA ILE A 295 -16.79 -24.49 9.78
C ILE A 295 -17.67 -25.55 9.13
N VAL A 296 -18.96 -25.42 9.33
CA VAL A 296 -19.96 -26.25 8.65
C VAL A 296 -20.14 -25.71 7.23
N THR A 297 -19.91 -26.55 6.24
CA THR A 297 -20.10 -26.23 4.81
C THR A 297 -21.35 -26.85 4.23
N ASP A 298 -21.79 -27.99 4.79
CA ASP A 298 -23.04 -28.63 4.42
C ASP A 298 -23.74 -29.27 5.62
N VAL A 299 -25.07 -29.35 5.54
CA VAL A 299 -25.93 -29.93 6.58
C VAL A 299 -26.99 -30.77 5.91
N GLN A 300 -27.09 -32.02 6.33
CA GLN A 300 -28.15 -32.96 5.96
C GLN A 300 -29.15 -33.08 7.11
N GLY A 301 -30.44 -33.14 6.79
CA GLY A 301 -31.51 -33.25 7.79
C GLY A 301 -32.00 -31.92 8.38
N ALA A 302 -31.52 -30.77 7.87
CA ALA A 302 -32.00 -29.43 8.22
C ALA A 302 -31.80 -28.45 7.06
N LEU A 303 -32.52 -27.32 7.07
CA LEU A 303 -32.27 -26.21 6.16
C LEU A 303 -31.11 -25.36 6.70
N ALA A 304 -30.31 -24.81 5.80
CA ALA A 304 -29.12 -24.03 6.15
C ALA A 304 -29.00 -22.79 5.26
N SER A 305 -28.94 -21.62 5.89
CA SER A 305 -28.59 -20.36 5.23
C SER A 305 -27.10 -20.37 4.92
N ARG A 306 -26.74 -20.04 3.68
CA ARG A 306 -25.36 -20.14 3.18
C ARG A 306 -24.90 -18.83 2.57
N CYS A 307 -23.64 -18.50 2.77
CA CYS A 307 -22.96 -17.38 2.16
C CYS A 307 -21.71 -17.89 1.44
N ARG A 308 -21.54 -17.53 0.16
CA ARG A 308 -20.32 -17.84 -0.56
C ARG A 308 -19.28 -16.77 -0.27
N ILE A 309 -18.11 -17.18 0.19
CA ILE A 309 -16.95 -16.30 0.34
C ILE A 309 -15.75 -16.86 -0.40
N ARG A 310 -15.02 -15.97 -1.04
CA ARG A 310 -13.68 -16.21 -1.57
C ARG A 310 -12.65 -15.61 -0.64
N VAL A 311 -11.73 -16.42 -0.12
CA VAL A 311 -10.71 -15.98 0.84
C VAL A 311 -9.34 -16.58 0.52
N GLU A 312 -8.29 -16.02 1.12
CA GLU A 312 -6.97 -16.66 1.17
C GLU A 312 -6.98 -17.71 2.28
N ASP A 313 -7.11 -19.00 1.93
CA ASP A 313 -6.99 -20.12 2.86
C ASP A 313 -5.52 -20.38 3.15
N ILE A 314 -5.11 -20.04 4.37
CA ILE A 314 -3.72 -20.04 4.81
C ILE A 314 -3.34 -21.47 5.19
N ILE A 315 -2.43 -22.04 4.40
CA ILE A 315 -1.86 -23.37 4.63
C ILE A 315 -0.91 -23.31 5.83
N GLY A 316 -0.19 -22.20 5.97
CA GLY A 316 0.59 -21.91 7.16
C GLY A 316 1.46 -20.68 7.02
N ARG A 317 2.17 -20.38 8.09
CA ARG A 317 3.14 -19.29 8.17
C ARG A 317 4.37 -19.77 8.93
N LYS A 318 5.54 -19.48 8.39
CA LYS A 318 6.81 -19.78 9.04
C LYS A 318 7.75 -18.60 8.85
N CYS A 319 8.40 -18.18 9.93
CA CYS A 319 9.44 -17.16 9.91
C CYS A 319 10.78 -17.82 10.22
N HIS A 320 11.84 -17.32 9.59
CA HIS A 320 13.20 -17.77 9.78
C HIS A 320 14.11 -16.55 9.92
N GLN A 321 14.97 -16.58 10.93
CA GLN A 321 15.98 -15.56 11.13
C GLN A 321 17.28 -16.00 10.47
N GLU A 322 17.86 -15.12 9.65
CA GLU A 322 19.14 -15.31 9.01
C GLU A 322 20.14 -14.28 9.55
N THR A 323 21.33 -14.74 9.95
CA THR A 323 22.39 -13.84 10.42
C THR A 323 23.39 -13.62 9.31
N ILE A 324 23.48 -12.37 8.87
CA ILE A 324 24.47 -11.90 7.91
C ILE A 324 25.65 -11.34 8.71
N ASN A 325 26.84 -11.88 8.46
CA ASN A 325 28.05 -11.50 9.16
C ASN A 325 29.20 -11.45 8.16
N GLN A 326 29.66 -10.24 7.84
CA GLN A 326 30.67 -10.01 6.83
C GLN A 326 31.71 -9.01 7.33
N SER A 327 32.98 -9.30 7.04
CA SER A 327 34.08 -8.36 7.23
C SER A 327 34.24 -7.51 5.97
N ILE A 328 34.27 -6.20 6.16
CA ILE A 328 34.34 -5.16 5.14
C ILE A 328 35.66 -4.42 5.34
N ASP A 329 36.44 -4.28 4.27
CA ASP A 329 37.63 -3.44 4.28
C ASP A 329 37.22 -1.98 4.06
N VAL A 330 37.55 -1.09 4.99
CA VAL A 330 37.22 0.34 4.87
C VAL A 330 37.94 1.03 3.72
N ASN A 331 38.97 0.39 3.15
CA ASN A 331 39.71 0.86 1.98
C ASN A 331 39.22 0.22 0.66
N ALA A 332 38.09 -0.52 0.69
CA ALA A 332 37.49 -1.06 -0.54
C ALA A 332 37.05 0.03 -1.56
N PRO A 333 36.63 1.25 -1.16
CA PRO A 333 36.47 2.36 -2.10
C PRO A 333 37.82 2.71 -2.73
N ALA A 334 37.89 2.75 -4.07
CA ALA A 334 39.16 2.86 -4.82
C ALA A 334 39.93 4.18 -4.56
N ASP A 335 39.28 5.16 -3.95
CA ASP A 335 39.74 6.49 -3.61
C ASP A 335 40.22 6.63 -2.15
N VAL A 336 40.04 5.62 -1.32
CA VAL A 336 40.44 5.61 0.10
C VAL A 336 41.54 4.58 0.32
N ASN A 337 42.73 5.04 0.72
CA ASN A 337 43.87 4.17 1.03
C ASN A 337 44.44 4.46 2.42
N ASP A 338 45.01 3.43 3.04
CA ASP A 338 45.74 3.49 4.32
C ASP A 338 44.92 3.94 5.54
N VAL A 339 43.58 3.80 5.50
CA VAL A 339 42.74 4.07 6.67
C VAL A 339 42.77 2.85 7.60
N LEU A 340 43.16 3.11 8.85
CA LEU A 340 43.12 2.14 9.94
C LEU A 340 41.99 2.48 10.90
N VAL A 341 41.30 1.43 11.36
CA VAL A 341 40.09 1.53 12.18
C VAL A 341 40.47 1.51 13.65
N LYS A 342 40.04 2.54 14.38
CA LYS A 342 40.16 2.61 15.85
C LYS A 342 39.00 1.88 16.52
N LYS A 343 37.78 2.17 16.08
CA LYS A 343 36.55 1.62 16.67
C LYS A 343 35.37 1.69 15.69
N ALA A 344 34.58 0.64 15.62
CA ALA A 344 33.25 0.66 14.99
C ALA A 344 32.18 1.24 15.94
N LYS A 345 31.21 1.96 15.40
CA LYS A 345 30.20 2.70 16.18
C LYS A 345 28.81 2.12 16.00
N ASN A 346 28.27 2.18 14.80
CA ASN A 346 26.92 1.74 14.49
C ASN A 346 26.84 1.23 13.05
N THR A 347 25.77 0.49 12.75
CA THR A 347 25.47 0.01 11.42
C THR A 347 23.99 0.13 11.13
N THR A 348 23.68 0.58 9.94
CA THR A 348 22.34 0.48 9.36
C THR A 348 22.36 -0.59 8.28
N ALA A 349 21.21 -1.24 8.05
CA ALA A 349 21.07 -2.22 7.00
C ALA A 349 19.69 -2.10 6.34
N CYS A 350 19.63 -2.30 5.03
CA CYS A 350 18.39 -2.44 4.29
C CYS A 350 18.41 -3.66 3.38
N LEU A 351 17.24 -4.24 3.14
CA LEU A 351 17.07 -5.43 2.29
C LEU A 351 16.65 -5.00 0.89
N ARG A 352 17.43 -5.41 -0.11
CA ARG A 352 17.26 -5.07 -1.52
C ARG A 352 17.04 -6.31 -2.36
N ASN A 353 16.28 -6.16 -3.44
CA ASN A 353 16.08 -7.18 -4.47
C ASN A 353 15.68 -8.55 -3.91
N VAL A 354 14.84 -8.56 -2.88
CA VAL A 354 14.40 -9.81 -2.24
C VAL A 354 13.42 -10.51 -3.17
N THR A 355 13.83 -11.67 -3.65
CA THR A 355 13.06 -12.55 -4.53
C THR A 355 12.91 -13.91 -3.89
N TYR A 356 11.95 -14.69 -4.37
CA TYR A 356 11.76 -16.06 -3.90
C TYR A 356 11.54 -17.03 -5.05
N GLU A 357 11.93 -18.27 -4.81
CA GLU A 357 11.70 -19.41 -5.68
C GLU A 357 10.99 -20.51 -4.87
N LYS A 358 9.86 -20.98 -5.39
CA LYS A 358 9.10 -22.08 -4.78
C LYS A 358 9.57 -23.41 -5.36
N ILE A 359 10.01 -24.31 -4.50
CA ILE A 359 10.29 -25.71 -4.82
C ILE A 359 9.41 -26.62 -3.94
N PRO A 360 9.29 -27.93 -4.23
CA PRO A 360 8.60 -28.86 -3.34
C PRO A 360 9.15 -28.76 -1.91
N ASP A 361 8.24 -28.58 -0.95
CA ASP A 361 8.48 -28.49 0.49
C ASP A 361 9.42 -27.36 0.99
N LYS A 362 9.86 -26.44 0.12
CA LYS A 362 10.71 -25.30 0.53
C LYS A 362 10.45 -24.05 -0.31
N VAL A 363 10.63 -22.89 0.31
CA VAL A 363 10.75 -21.61 -0.38
C VAL A 363 12.17 -21.11 -0.19
N ILE A 364 12.88 -20.88 -1.30
CA ILE A 364 14.22 -20.29 -1.30
C ILE A 364 14.05 -18.78 -1.45
N ILE A 365 14.63 -18.00 -0.55
CA ILE A 365 14.61 -16.54 -0.58
C ILE A 365 16.03 -16.06 -0.84
N LYS A 366 16.18 -15.17 -1.81
CA LYS A 366 17.46 -14.56 -2.20
C LYS A 366 17.31 -13.06 -2.19
N GLY A 367 18.35 -12.36 -1.78
CA GLY A 367 18.37 -10.91 -1.81
C GLY A 367 19.76 -10.37 -1.51
N ILE A 368 19.83 -9.05 -1.39
CA ILE A 368 21.04 -8.32 -1.03
C ILE A 368 20.74 -7.58 0.26
N THR A 369 21.64 -7.65 1.23
CA THR A 369 21.60 -6.78 2.40
C THR A 369 22.66 -5.72 2.21
N HIS A 370 22.21 -4.49 1.96
CA HIS A 370 23.09 -3.34 1.94
C HIS A 370 23.34 -2.91 3.38
N VAL A 371 24.59 -2.89 3.79
CA VAL A 371 25.00 -2.43 5.12
C VAL A 371 25.82 -1.16 5.00
N GLN A 372 25.55 -0.19 5.88
CA GLN A 372 26.38 1.00 6.04
C GLN A 372 26.95 0.99 7.45
N VAL A 373 28.28 1.06 7.57
CA VAL A 373 29.01 0.95 8.82
C VAL A 373 29.68 2.27 9.12
N TYR A 374 29.41 2.81 10.30
CA TYR A 374 30.07 4.02 10.82
C TYR A 374 31.21 3.64 11.76
N TYR A 375 32.39 4.22 11.55
CA TYR A 375 33.61 3.92 12.30
C TYR A 375 34.46 5.16 12.55
N VAL A 376 35.42 5.05 13.48
CA VAL A 376 36.41 6.09 13.78
C VAL A 376 37.77 5.63 13.29
N SER A 377 38.47 6.48 12.55
CA SER A 377 39.83 6.21 12.07
C SER A 377 40.88 6.52 13.13
N CYS A 378 42.10 5.98 12.98
CA CYS A 378 43.19 6.25 13.93
C CYS A 378 43.91 7.58 13.69
N GLY A 379 43.70 8.22 12.53
CA GLY A 379 44.30 9.50 12.18
C GLY A 379 43.51 10.72 12.66
N SER A 380 42.21 10.55 12.96
CA SER A 380 41.34 11.62 13.45
C SER A 380 40.41 11.10 14.57
N ASP A 381 40.61 11.62 15.79
CA ASP A 381 39.83 11.20 16.97
C ASP A 381 38.41 11.80 17.02
N GLN A 382 38.06 12.66 16.05
CA GLN A 382 36.80 13.39 16.03
C GLN A 382 35.93 13.15 14.78
N GLU A 383 36.42 12.42 13.77
CA GLU A 383 35.66 12.21 12.54
C GLU A 383 35.05 10.81 12.52
N LEU A 384 33.72 10.77 12.51
CA LEU A 384 32.97 9.59 12.14
C LEU A 384 33.06 9.43 10.62
N ARG A 385 33.48 8.26 10.16
CA ARG A 385 33.55 7.90 8.73
C ARG A 385 32.56 6.78 8.45
N GLU A 386 32.05 6.71 7.23
CA GLU A 386 31.26 5.58 6.76
C GLU A 386 32.01 4.68 5.78
N THR A 387 31.54 3.44 5.68
CA THR A 387 31.79 2.52 4.57
C THR A 387 30.52 1.72 4.33
N SER A 388 30.33 1.16 3.15
CA SER A 388 29.15 0.35 2.84
C SER A 388 29.52 -0.90 2.04
N ALA A 389 28.65 -1.90 2.09
CA ALA A 389 28.80 -3.12 1.32
C ALA A 389 27.46 -3.75 1.00
N ASP A 390 27.37 -4.36 -0.18
CA ASP A 390 26.24 -5.19 -0.60
C ASP A 390 26.56 -6.67 -0.35
N ILE A 391 25.84 -7.27 0.59
CA ILE A 391 26.08 -8.65 1.02
C ILE A 391 24.93 -9.53 0.49
N PRO A 392 25.16 -10.37 -0.53
CA PRO A 392 24.13 -11.28 -1.01
C PRO A 392 23.82 -12.33 0.05
N PHE A 393 22.54 -12.61 0.26
CA PHE A 393 22.09 -13.69 1.14
C PHE A 393 21.20 -14.67 0.40
N THR A 394 21.20 -15.91 0.85
CA THR A 394 20.26 -16.95 0.43
C THR A 394 19.84 -17.72 1.67
N THR A 395 18.54 -17.75 1.92
CA THR A 395 17.96 -18.52 3.01
C THR A 395 16.81 -19.37 2.49
N PHE A 396 16.34 -20.31 3.29
CA PHE A 396 15.24 -21.19 2.92
C PHE A 396 14.31 -21.42 4.10
N VAL A 397 13.01 -21.37 3.81
CA VAL A 397 11.97 -21.75 4.75
C VAL A 397 11.41 -23.10 4.34
N HIS A 398 11.62 -24.10 5.20
CA HIS A 398 11.02 -25.42 5.05
C HIS A 398 9.52 -25.33 5.25
N PHE A 399 8.75 -25.69 4.23
CA PHE A 399 7.32 -25.50 4.21
C PHE A 399 6.67 -26.70 3.54
N ASP A 400 6.17 -27.64 4.34
CA ASP A 400 5.60 -28.88 3.82
C ASP A 400 4.23 -28.64 3.15
N GLY A 401 3.92 -29.42 2.12
CA GLY A 401 2.60 -29.37 1.47
C GLY A 401 2.44 -28.26 0.43
N LEU A 402 3.56 -27.72 -0.08
CA LEU A 402 3.54 -26.80 -1.22
C LEU A 402 3.17 -27.55 -2.50
N THR A 403 2.08 -27.12 -3.13
CA THR A 403 1.66 -27.61 -4.44
C THR A 403 2.00 -26.57 -5.53
N LYS A 404 1.80 -26.92 -6.80
CA LYS A 404 1.96 -25.96 -7.91
C LYS A 404 1.03 -24.76 -7.77
N ASP A 405 -0.17 -24.98 -7.24
CA ASP A 405 -1.22 -23.96 -7.10
C ASP A 405 -1.09 -23.12 -5.81
N THR A 406 -0.21 -23.52 -4.88
CA THR A 406 0.07 -22.74 -3.67
C THR A 406 0.69 -21.39 -4.01
N MET A 407 0.07 -20.31 -3.55
CA MET A 407 0.59 -18.95 -3.61
C MET A 407 1.49 -18.68 -2.41
N ILE A 408 2.56 -17.92 -2.63
CA ILE A 408 3.53 -17.55 -1.59
C ILE A 408 3.56 -16.03 -1.47
N ARG A 409 3.49 -15.54 -0.23
CA ARG A 409 3.82 -14.17 0.13
C ARG A 409 5.01 -14.19 1.07
N VAL A 410 6.04 -13.44 0.73
CA VAL A 410 7.24 -13.27 1.56
C VAL A 410 7.21 -11.86 2.14
N ARG A 411 7.46 -11.76 3.45
CA ARG A 411 7.74 -10.50 4.13
C ARG A 411 9.13 -10.60 4.75
N GLN A 412 9.84 -9.49 4.77
CA GLN A 412 11.20 -9.43 5.29
C GLN A 412 11.37 -8.15 6.11
N ARG A 413 12.18 -8.24 7.17
CA ARG A 413 12.60 -7.07 7.94
C ARG A 413 14.00 -7.29 8.51
N VAL A 414 14.71 -6.19 8.74
CA VAL A 414 15.94 -6.19 9.53
C VAL A 414 15.54 -6.06 10.99
N GLU A 415 15.88 -7.05 11.82
CA GLU A 415 15.54 -7.03 13.25
C GLU A 415 16.65 -6.41 14.10
N TYR A 416 17.90 -6.54 13.65
CA TYR A 416 19.05 -6.09 14.42
C TYR A 416 20.24 -5.81 13.53
N THR A 417 21.01 -4.78 13.88
CA THR A 417 22.30 -4.47 13.27
C THR A 417 23.33 -4.18 14.35
N ASP A 418 24.58 -4.54 14.07
CA ASP A 418 25.73 -4.26 14.93
C ASP A 418 26.99 -4.16 14.08
N ALA A 419 27.97 -3.40 14.54
CA ALA A 419 29.30 -3.41 13.94
C ALA A 419 30.40 -3.46 14.99
N LYS A 420 31.42 -4.25 14.65
CA LYS A 420 32.61 -4.45 15.48
C LYS A 420 33.85 -4.23 14.65
N ILE A 421 34.93 -3.83 15.31
CA ILE A 421 36.24 -3.88 14.69
C ILE A 421 36.61 -5.36 14.43
N ASP A 422 37.17 -5.65 13.27
CA ASP A 422 37.68 -6.98 12.96
C ASP A 422 39.21 -6.97 12.96
N GLY A 423 39.78 -7.24 14.14
CA GLY A 423 41.22 -7.18 14.39
C GLY A 423 41.55 -6.26 15.55
N VAL A 424 42.79 -5.77 15.56
CA VAL A 424 43.31 -4.91 16.63
C VAL A 424 43.10 -3.45 16.25
N SER A 425 42.64 -2.64 17.21
CA SER A 425 42.48 -1.19 17.07
C SER A 425 43.76 -0.56 16.53
N CYS A 426 43.62 0.20 15.45
CA CYS A 426 44.71 0.87 14.74
C CYS A 426 45.73 -0.03 14.05
N ASP A 427 45.46 -1.32 13.94
CA ASP A 427 46.27 -2.27 13.16
C ASP A 427 45.45 -3.01 12.08
N THR A 428 44.16 -2.67 11.93
CA THR A 428 43.26 -3.28 10.95
C THR A 428 42.51 -2.21 10.16
N SER A 429 42.24 -2.49 8.90
CA SER A 429 41.28 -1.76 8.07
C SER A 429 39.90 -2.44 8.03
N MET A 430 39.72 -3.54 8.76
CA MET A 430 38.51 -4.35 8.66
C MET A 430 37.50 -3.99 9.74
N VAL A 431 36.25 -3.82 9.32
CA VAL A 431 35.07 -3.76 10.20
C VAL A 431 34.17 -4.96 9.92
N ARG A 432 33.65 -5.59 10.96
CA ARG A 432 32.67 -6.68 10.88
C ARG A 432 31.28 -6.12 11.04
N ALA A 433 30.48 -6.18 9.98
CA ALA A 433 29.07 -5.85 10.01
C ALA A 433 28.25 -7.12 10.33
N ILE A 434 27.31 -7.00 11.25
CA ILE A 434 26.37 -8.04 11.63
C ILE A 434 24.97 -7.48 11.42
N ALA A 435 24.15 -8.19 10.64
CA ALA A 435 22.74 -7.90 10.47
C ALA A 435 21.92 -9.19 10.69
N ILE A 436 20.91 -9.13 11.55
CA ILE A 436 19.93 -10.22 11.71
C ILE A 436 18.68 -9.82 10.95
N ILE A 437 18.29 -10.66 10.00
CA ILE A 437 17.13 -10.44 9.14
C ILE A 437 16.10 -11.51 9.44
N GLU A 438 14.83 -11.13 9.50
CA GLU A 438 13.72 -12.07 9.61
C GLU A 438 13.00 -12.16 8.27
N VAL A 439 12.81 -13.38 7.78
CA VAL A 439 12.04 -13.67 6.57
C VAL A 439 10.85 -14.54 6.95
N CYS A 440 9.65 -13.99 6.77
CA CYS A 440 8.38 -14.68 7.00
C CYS A 440 7.75 -15.10 5.67
N VAL A 441 7.50 -16.40 5.53
CA VAL A 441 6.81 -17.00 4.40
C VAL A 441 5.40 -17.38 4.81
N ARG A 442 4.42 -16.88 4.05
CA ARG A 442 3.02 -17.28 4.12
C ARG A 442 2.65 -18.05 2.87
N ALA A 443 2.22 -19.30 3.05
CA ALA A 443 1.67 -20.11 1.97
C ALA A 443 0.16 -20.17 2.07
N TYR A 444 -0.53 -19.91 0.95
CA TYR A 444 -1.98 -19.88 0.92
C TYR A 444 -2.51 -20.31 -0.45
N GLN A 445 -3.80 -20.59 -0.50
CA GLN A 445 -4.52 -20.87 -1.73
C GLN A 445 -5.81 -20.06 -1.75
N LEU A 446 -6.29 -19.76 -2.95
CA LEU A 446 -7.60 -19.14 -3.09
C LEU A 446 -8.67 -20.22 -3.02
N ARG A 447 -9.59 -20.10 -2.06
CA ARG A 447 -10.71 -21.01 -1.93
C ARG A 447 -12.02 -20.26 -1.83
N ASP A 448 -13.01 -20.84 -2.50
CA ASP A 448 -14.41 -20.48 -2.33
C ASP A 448 -15.01 -21.40 -1.28
N PHE A 449 -15.42 -20.84 -0.15
CA PHE A 449 -16.18 -21.55 0.88
C PHE A 449 -17.66 -21.22 0.76
N MET A 450 -18.49 -22.26 0.88
CA MET A 450 -19.92 -22.10 1.10
C MET A 450 -20.16 -22.20 2.61
N VAL A 451 -20.21 -21.05 3.28
CA VAL A 451 -20.26 -21.01 4.74
C VAL A 451 -21.70 -21.03 5.22
N VAL A 452 -22.02 -21.95 6.13
CA VAL A 452 -23.32 -21.96 6.79
C VAL A 452 -23.35 -20.90 7.88
N THR A 453 -24.33 -20.00 7.81
CA THR A 453 -24.51 -18.88 8.77
C THR A 453 -25.65 -19.11 9.75
N ASP A 454 -26.63 -19.95 9.39
CA ASP A 454 -27.74 -20.36 10.25
C ASP A 454 -28.31 -21.71 9.82
N ILE A 455 -28.92 -22.43 10.76
CA ILE A 455 -29.56 -23.73 10.53
C ILE A 455 -30.91 -23.74 11.22
N SER A 456 -31.94 -24.06 10.44
CA SER A 456 -33.32 -24.17 10.90
C SER A 456 -33.89 -25.55 10.59
N ARG A 457 -34.76 -26.05 11.48
CA ARG A 457 -35.40 -27.37 11.35
C ARG A 457 -36.72 -27.31 10.58
N ASN A 458 -37.13 -26.13 10.12
CA ASN A 458 -38.39 -26.00 9.39
C ASN A 458 -38.28 -26.83 8.10
N LEU A 459 -39.13 -27.87 8.03
CA LEU A 459 -39.46 -28.62 6.82
C LEU A 459 -40.48 -27.86 5.96
N GLU A 460 -40.84 -26.65 6.35
CA GLU A 460 -41.21 -25.67 5.35
C GLU A 460 -39.94 -25.45 4.55
N LEU A 461 -39.89 -26.03 3.35
CA LEU A 461 -39.56 -25.18 2.22
C LEU A 461 -40.37 -23.89 2.45
N GLU A 462 -39.77 -22.92 3.14
CA GLU A 462 -39.63 -21.67 2.45
C GLU A 462 -38.92 -22.08 1.15
N GLU A 463 -39.74 -22.44 0.13
CA GLU A 463 -39.51 -21.89 -1.21
C GLU A 463 -38.92 -20.53 -0.92
N PRO A 464 -37.72 -20.17 -1.44
CA PRO A 464 -37.13 -18.88 -1.11
C PRO A 464 -38.29 -17.93 -1.16
N THR A 465 -38.70 -17.42 0.02
CA THR A 465 -39.72 -16.42 0.02
C THR A 465 -38.88 -15.34 -0.63
N TYR A 466 -39.08 -15.19 -1.94
CA TYR A 466 -39.41 -13.91 -2.45
C TYR A 466 -40.41 -13.37 -1.41
N GLU A 467 -39.89 -12.77 -0.34
CA GLU A 467 -40.14 -11.36 -0.19
C GLU A 467 -39.91 -10.83 -1.61
N GLU A 468 -40.98 -10.83 -2.41
CA GLU A 468 -41.17 -9.75 -3.36
C GLU A 468 -40.68 -8.56 -2.56
N PRO A 469 -39.52 -7.97 -2.95
CA PRO A 469 -38.80 -7.02 -2.10
C PRO A 469 -39.85 -6.14 -1.48
N GLN A 470 -40.03 -6.23 -0.14
CA GLN A 470 -41.21 -5.65 0.52
C GLN A 470 -41.45 -4.34 -0.17
N GLN A 471 -42.53 -4.29 -0.95
CA GLN A 471 -42.82 -3.15 -1.80
C GLN A 471 -42.68 -1.99 -0.82
N PRO A 472 -41.68 -1.09 -1.01
CA PRO A 472 -41.42 -0.04 -0.04
C PRO A 472 -42.77 0.56 0.23
N GLU A 473 -43.27 0.48 1.49
CA GLU A 473 -44.67 0.75 1.85
C GLU A 473 -45.21 1.71 0.83
N THR A 474 -46.06 1.23 -0.07
CA THR A 474 -46.45 2.04 -1.22
C THR A 474 -47.10 3.26 -0.64
N LEU A 475 -46.32 4.35 -0.58
CA LEU A 475 -46.84 5.69 -0.66
C LEU A 475 -47.87 5.58 -1.78
N PRO A 476 -49.16 5.80 -1.46
CA PRO A 476 -50.27 5.40 -2.31
C PRO A 476 -49.90 5.71 -3.75
N GLU A 477 -49.80 4.69 -4.61
CA GLU A 477 -49.44 4.89 -6.01
C GLU A 477 -50.32 6.04 -6.52
N GLU A 478 -49.69 7.17 -6.84
CA GLU A 478 -50.41 8.32 -7.40
C GLU A 478 -50.92 7.87 -8.77
N VAL A 479 -52.10 7.25 -8.78
CA VAL A 479 -52.79 6.86 -9.99
C VAL A 479 -52.85 8.10 -10.86
N CYS A 480 -52.23 8.00 -12.03
CA CYS A 480 -52.05 9.12 -12.92
C CYS A 480 -53.42 9.76 -13.22
N PRO A 481 -53.63 11.05 -12.90
CA PRO A 481 -54.95 11.65 -12.94
C PRO A 481 -55.50 11.62 -14.37
N VAL A 482 -56.83 11.41 -14.48
CA VAL A 482 -57.52 11.38 -15.77
C VAL A 482 -57.31 12.73 -16.49
N GLY A 483 -56.43 12.75 -17.49
CA GLY A 483 -56.04 13.97 -18.23
C GLY A 483 -54.57 14.38 -18.13
N GLY A 484 -53.74 13.65 -17.37
CA GLY A 484 -52.32 13.98 -17.16
C GLY A 484 -52.08 14.88 -15.95
N TYR A 485 -50.82 15.03 -15.54
CA TYR A 485 -50.46 15.98 -14.48
C TYR A 485 -50.44 17.41 -15.02
N GLU A 486 -50.71 18.40 -14.18
CA GLU A 486 -50.52 19.81 -14.55
C GLU A 486 -49.23 20.35 -13.91
N TYR A 487 -48.45 21.10 -14.68
CA TYR A 487 -47.22 21.74 -14.24
C TYR A 487 -47.22 23.21 -14.64
N THR A 488 -47.07 24.10 -13.66
CA THR A 488 -46.92 25.54 -13.90
C THR A 488 -45.45 25.87 -14.09
N VAL A 489 -45.09 26.37 -15.28
CA VAL A 489 -43.72 26.73 -15.66
C VAL A 489 -43.15 27.79 -14.73
N LYS A 490 -41.95 27.56 -14.21
CA LYS A 490 -41.18 28.48 -13.38
C LYS A 490 -40.03 29.09 -14.18
N ALA A 491 -39.45 30.18 -13.66
CA ALA A 491 -38.30 30.81 -14.30
C ALA A 491 -37.11 29.85 -14.37
N GLY A 492 -36.53 29.68 -15.57
CA GLY A 492 -35.39 28.78 -15.82
C GLY A 492 -35.76 27.34 -16.21
N ASP A 493 -37.05 27.03 -16.33
CA ASP A 493 -37.54 25.74 -16.80
C ASP A 493 -37.35 25.56 -18.31
N SER A 494 -37.08 24.31 -18.70
CA SER A 494 -37.13 23.84 -20.08
C SER A 494 -37.95 22.57 -20.14
N LEU A 495 -38.54 22.25 -21.28
CA LEU A 495 -39.32 21.01 -21.46
C LEU A 495 -38.51 19.75 -21.10
N ALA A 496 -37.19 19.76 -21.32
CA ALA A 496 -36.30 18.66 -20.94
C ALA A 496 -36.12 18.52 -19.43
N LYS A 497 -35.98 19.65 -18.71
CA LYS A 497 -35.92 19.63 -17.23
C LYS A 497 -37.24 19.17 -16.63
N ILE A 498 -38.36 19.62 -17.19
CA ILE A 498 -39.70 19.21 -16.76
C ILE A 498 -39.89 17.70 -17.03
N ALA A 499 -39.52 17.20 -18.21
CA ALA A 499 -39.57 15.76 -18.51
C ALA A 499 -38.72 14.93 -17.52
N ALA A 500 -37.50 15.39 -17.21
CA ALA A 500 -36.63 14.74 -16.23
C ALA A 500 -37.26 14.71 -14.82
N LEU A 501 -37.91 15.79 -14.41
CA LEU A 501 -38.60 15.89 -13.10
C LEU A 501 -39.74 14.88 -12.96
N TYR A 502 -40.38 14.52 -14.08
CA TYR A 502 -41.48 13.54 -14.09
C TYR A 502 -41.05 12.11 -14.43
N GLN A 503 -39.76 11.82 -14.60
CA GLN A 503 -39.29 10.45 -14.91
C GLN A 503 -39.67 9.42 -13.86
N ALA A 504 -39.72 9.81 -12.58
CA ALA A 504 -40.15 8.94 -11.50
C ALA A 504 -41.66 8.62 -11.54
N LYS A 505 -42.48 9.50 -12.15
CA LYS A 505 -43.94 9.34 -12.26
C LYS A 505 -44.39 8.76 -13.61
N VAL A 506 -43.68 9.11 -14.68
CA VAL A 506 -43.92 8.64 -16.06
C VAL A 506 -42.57 8.25 -16.67
N PRO A 507 -42.10 7.02 -16.42
CA PRO A 507 -40.83 6.55 -16.97
C PRO A 507 -40.83 6.59 -18.50
N GLY A 508 -39.77 7.17 -19.08
CA GLY A 508 -39.62 7.30 -20.53
C GLY A 508 -40.29 8.55 -21.13
N LEU A 509 -40.87 9.43 -20.32
CA LEU A 509 -41.43 10.70 -20.79
C LEU A 509 -40.35 11.58 -21.42
N THR A 510 -40.55 11.97 -22.68
CA THR A 510 -39.63 12.89 -23.36
C THR A 510 -40.18 14.31 -23.39
N TRP A 511 -39.30 15.27 -23.62
CA TRP A 511 -39.72 16.66 -23.85
C TRP A 511 -40.60 16.78 -25.10
N GLN A 512 -40.41 15.92 -26.12
CA GLN A 512 -41.25 15.88 -27.32
C GLN A 512 -42.68 15.45 -26.99
N ASP A 513 -42.85 14.52 -26.05
CA ASP A 513 -44.18 14.07 -25.63
C ASP A 513 -44.94 15.20 -24.94
N ILE A 514 -44.28 15.95 -24.06
CA ILE A 514 -44.88 17.13 -23.42
C ILE A 514 -45.23 18.19 -24.48
N ALA A 515 -44.32 18.47 -25.41
CA ALA A 515 -44.55 19.44 -26.48
C ALA A 515 -45.76 19.05 -27.34
N ARG A 516 -45.82 17.78 -27.79
CA ARG A 516 -46.90 17.23 -28.61
C ARG A 516 -48.24 17.27 -27.88
N TYR A 517 -48.26 16.87 -26.61
CA TYR A 517 -49.49 16.83 -25.82
C TYR A 517 -50.07 18.22 -25.58
N ASN A 518 -49.22 19.23 -25.41
CA ASN A 518 -49.61 20.63 -25.24
C ASN A 518 -49.72 21.41 -26.55
N LYS A 519 -49.57 20.73 -27.70
CA LYS A 519 -49.62 21.34 -29.05
C LYS A 519 -48.65 22.53 -29.19
N LEU A 520 -47.49 22.46 -28.56
CA LEU A 520 -46.43 23.46 -28.68
C LEU A 520 -45.73 23.29 -30.03
N SER A 521 -45.45 24.39 -30.70
CA SER A 521 -44.67 24.44 -31.93
C SER A 521 -43.30 25.06 -31.67
N ALA A 522 -42.32 24.72 -32.52
CA ALA A 522 -41.01 25.36 -32.50
C ALA A 522 -41.17 26.90 -32.55
N PRO A 523 -40.45 27.67 -31.72
CA PRO A 523 -39.24 27.29 -30.98
C PRO A 523 -39.47 26.69 -29.58
N TYR A 524 -40.70 26.25 -29.25
CA TYR A 524 -41.05 25.62 -27.96
C TYR A 524 -40.79 26.51 -26.74
N THR A 525 -40.96 27.83 -26.91
CA THR A 525 -40.81 28.81 -25.85
C THR A 525 -41.84 28.59 -24.75
N LEU A 526 -41.37 28.53 -23.50
CA LEU A 526 -42.21 28.46 -22.31
C LEU A 526 -42.28 29.83 -21.63
N ASN A 527 -43.48 30.24 -21.22
CA ASN A 527 -43.67 31.44 -20.41
C ASN A 527 -43.82 31.10 -18.94
N VAL A 528 -43.18 31.85 -18.05
CA VAL A 528 -43.35 31.67 -16.61
C VAL A 528 -44.83 31.86 -16.25
N GLY A 529 -45.41 30.90 -15.51
CA GLY A 529 -46.83 30.84 -15.18
C GLY A 529 -47.70 30.06 -16.18
N GLN A 530 -47.15 29.63 -17.32
CA GLN A 530 -47.85 28.76 -18.28
C GLN A 530 -48.12 27.39 -17.65
N ILE A 531 -49.35 26.88 -17.80
CA ILE A 531 -49.71 25.53 -17.35
C ILE A 531 -49.51 24.55 -18.49
N LEU A 532 -48.68 23.54 -18.25
CA LEU A 532 -48.44 22.41 -19.15
C LEU A 532 -49.12 21.15 -18.61
N ARG A 533 -49.70 20.37 -19.52
CA ARG A 533 -50.24 19.04 -19.24
C ARG A 533 -49.21 17.97 -19.55
N ILE A 534 -48.89 17.14 -18.57
CA ILE A 534 -47.90 16.09 -18.65
C ILE A 534 -48.61 14.76 -18.92
N PRO A 535 -48.40 14.12 -20.08
CA PRO A 535 -49.12 12.90 -20.43
C PRO A 535 -48.69 11.72 -19.55
N CYS A 536 -49.65 10.90 -19.17
CA CYS A 536 -49.43 9.67 -18.39
C CYS A 536 -49.01 8.46 -19.24
N VAL A 537 -49.05 8.58 -20.57
CA VAL A 537 -48.71 7.50 -21.49
C VAL A 537 -47.75 8.04 -22.54
N VAL A 538 -46.57 7.43 -22.65
CA VAL A 538 -45.59 7.76 -23.67
C VAL A 538 -46.10 7.17 -24.99
N GLY A 539 -46.57 8.02 -25.90
CA GLY A 539 -47.03 7.55 -27.20
C GLY A 539 -45.84 7.08 -28.01
N LYS A 540 -45.71 5.76 -28.24
CA LYS A 540 -44.71 5.17 -29.15
C LYS A 540 -44.78 5.90 -30.49
N GLY A 541 -43.85 6.82 -30.69
CA GLY A 541 -43.66 7.58 -31.92
C GLY A 541 -42.80 6.81 -32.89
#